data_AF-A0A1B0EWZ6-F1
#
_entry.id   AF-A0A1B0EWZ6-F1
#
_cell.length_a   1.000
_cell.length_b   1.000
_cell.length_c   1.000
_cell.angle_alpha   90.00
_cell.angle_beta   90.00
_cell.angle_gamma   90.00
#
_symmetry.space_group_name_H-M   'P 1'
#
loop_
_entity.id
_entity.type
_entity.pdbx_description
1 polymer ?
#
loop_
_entity_poly.entity_id
_entity_poly.type
_entity_poly.pdbx_seq_one_letter_code
_entity_poly.pdbx_strand_id
1 'polypeptide(L)'
;MLQSKSGKMTSNIVEFYRGKNLFITGGTGFLGVALIEKLLRSCPDVGQIYLLMRSKKGKTIEQRLEELCKNTIFETLLEKSSPDIFKKLIPVTGDVGDEDLGLSPADRQRLVDNVNVVFHSAATLDFQASLKPTVNINLLGTRRVMELCQQIRNMKVGMFIQWEVNAKDAMVHVSSAYVNSFLLETHEQLYPAPEIAEKVIDLAQTLSDEAVDELTPGLLKDHPNTYTFTKHLAEHEVNNCAKRFPCGIVRPSMITAAWKEPVPGWTNSKNGPQGFLMGASKGVIRRLPVGLDLVYDYIPVDVVVNQLLVVAEQISRKGPGETAIFHCTSSTYNPFRWASVSKKVNGYLHKYPLKSAVWYPHLRFVQSLLLFKT
;
A
#
# COMPACT_ATOMS: atom_id res chain seq x y z
N MET A 1 12.60 51.79 -3.04
CA MET A 1 11.58 51.00 -2.31
C MET A 1 11.49 49.63 -2.97
N LEU A 2 12.16 48.63 -2.39
CA LEU A 2 12.07 47.24 -2.79
C LEU A 2 10.75 46.67 -2.25
N GLN A 3 9.80 46.37 -3.14
CA GLN A 3 8.63 45.57 -2.77
C GLN A 3 9.05 44.11 -2.64
N SER A 4 8.88 43.56 -1.43
CA SER A 4 9.13 42.16 -1.12
C SER A 4 8.13 41.26 -1.84
N LYS A 5 8.58 40.51 -2.84
CA LYS A 5 7.88 39.32 -3.34
C LYS A 5 8.01 38.21 -2.29
N SER A 6 7.08 38.11 -1.34
CA SER A 6 6.91 36.88 -0.56
C SER A 6 6.16 35.84 -1.41
N GLY A 7 6.83 35.28 -2.41
CA GLY A 7 6.32 34.10 -3.11
C GLY A 7 6.28 32.93 -2.13
N LYS A 8 5.11 32.30 -1.93
CA LYS A 8 5.03 31.01 -1.22
C LYS A 8 5.95 30.04 -1.95
N MET A 9 7.04 29.61 -1.30
CA MET A 9 7.87 28.52 -1.82
C MET A 9 6.98 27.29 -1.99
N THR A 10 6.84 26.81 -3.22
CA THR A 10 6.17 25.55 -3.52
C THR A 10 7.00 24.40 -2.97
N SER A 11 6.35 23.44 -2.31
CA SER A 11 7.04 22.25 -1.76
C SER A 11 7.74 21.48 -2.88
N ASN A 12 8.99 21.05 -2.65
CA ASN A 12 9.74 20.21 -3.60
C ASN A 12 8.96 18.95 -4.01
N ILE A 13 8.12 18.40 -3.11
CA ILE A 13 7.26 17.26 -3.42
C ILE A 13 6.19 17.64 -4.45
N VAL A 14 5.56 18.81 -4.31
CA VAL A 14 4.54 19.28 -5.26
C VAL A 14 5.17 19.53 -6.63
N GLU A 15 6.36 20.13 -6.65
CA GLU A 15 7.09 20.37 -7.89
C GLU A 15 7.54 19.07 -8.56
N PHE A 16 7.96 18.07 -7.77
CA PHE A 16 8.25 16.74 -8.29
C PHE A 16 7.05 16.14 -9.02
N TYR A 17 5.84 16.20 -8.47
CA TYR A 17 4.66 15.60 -9.13
C TYR A 17 4.08 16.44 -10.27
N ARG A 18 4.51 17.69 -10.46
CA ARG A 18 3.98 18.59 -11.51
C ARG A 18 4.13 17.96 -12.90
N GLY A 19 3.00 17.79 -13.59
CA GLY A 19 2.94 17.23 -14.95
C GLY A 19 3.34 15.76 -15.08
N LYS A 20 3.71 15.07 -13.99
CA LYS A 20 4.08 13.65 -14.04
C LYS A 20 2.84 12.78 -14.18
N ASN A 21 2.93 11.75 -15.01
CA ASN A 21 1.91 10.72 -15.08
C ASN A 21 2.27 9.55 -14.16
N LEU A 22 1.28 9.00 -13.48
CA LEU A 22 1.45 7.96 -12.47
C LEU A 22 0.78 6.67 -12.91
N PHE A 23 1.35 5.52 -12.55
CA PHE A 23 0.67 4.22 -12.64
C PHE A 23 0.56 3.63 -11.24
N ILE A 24 -0.67 3.30 -10.83
CA ILE A 24 -0.96 2.78 -9.49
C ILE A 24 -1.63 1.42 -9.61
N THR A 25 -1.00 0.40 -9.05
CA THR A 25 -1.69 -0.87 -8.80
C THR A 25 -2.26 -0.90 -7.38
N GLY A 26 -3.42 -1.53 -7.21
CA GLY A 26 -4.12 -1.52 -5.93
C GLY A 26 -4.79 -0.17 -5.61
N GLY A 27 -5.00 0.69 -6.62
CA GLY A 27 -5.60 2.02 -6.46
C GLY A 27 -7.02 2.02 -5.87
N THR A 28 -7.78 0.93 -6.04
CA THR A 28 -9.11 0.78 -5.42
C THR A 28 -9.09 0.29 -3.98
N GLY A 29 -7.91 -0.03 -3.43
CA GLY A 29 -7.73 -0.48 -2.04
C GLY A 29 -7.70 0.68 -1.05
N PHE A 30 -7.63 0.37 0.25
CA PHE A 30 -7.61 1.36 1.34
C PHE A 30 -6.45 2.36 1.20
N LEU A 31 -5.22 1.87 1.05
CA LEU A 31 -4.05 2.72 0.87
C LEU A 31 -4.06 3.44 -0.49
N GLY A 32 -4.47 2.74 -1.55
CA GLY A 32 -4.51 3.28 -2.91
C GLY A 32 -5.45 4.48 -3.05
N VAL A 33 -6.67 4.41 -2.50
CA VAL A 33 -7.62 5.53 -2.59
C VAL A 33 -7.14 6.74 -1.78
N ALA A 34 -6.49 6.51 -0.63
CA ALA A 34 -5.90 7.58 0.17
C ALA A 34 -4.71 8.26 -0.54
N LEU A 35 -3.89 7.46 -1.25
CA LEU A 35 -2.82 7.99 -2.10
C LEU A 35 -3.38 8.86 -3.23
N ILE A 36 -4.43 8.39 -3.92
CA ILE A 36 -5.09 9.15 -4.99
C ILE A 36 -5.65 10.47 -4.44
N GLU A 37 -6.36 10.44 -3.31
CA GLU A 37 -6.88 11.66 -2.69
C GLU A 37 -5.77 12.65 -2.37
N LYS A 38 -4.70 12.19 -1.73
CA LYS A 38 -3.59 13.07 -1.36
C LYS A 38 -2.92 13.70 -2.58
N LEU A 39 -2.72 12.92 -3.66
CA LEU A 39 -2.17 13.40 -4.93
C LEU A 39 -3.07 14.48 -5.54
N LEU A 40 -4.37 14.22 -5.68
CA LEU A 40 -5.29 15.20 -6.27
C LEU A 40 -5.41 16.47 -5.41
N ARG A 41 -5.45 16.33 -4.07
CA ARG A 41 -5.56 17.46 -3.14
C ARG A 41 -4.29 18.29 -3.02
N SER A 42 -3.12 17.64 -2.96
CA SER A 42 -1.85 18.30 -2.62
C SER A 42 -0.98 18.58 -3.84
N CYS A 43 -1.17 17.83 -4.94
CA CYS A 43 -0.44 17.99 -6.20
C CYS A 43 -1.44 18.20 -7.35
N PRO A 44 -2.22 19.31 -7.34
CA PRO A 44 -3.30 19.52 -8.31
C PRO A 44 -2.81 19.69 -9.75
N ASP A 45 -1.51 19.84 -9.98
CA ASP A 45 -0.89 19.89 -11.31
C ASP A 45 -0.30 18.54 -11.76
N VAL A 46 -0.57 17.46 -11.03
CA VAL A 46 -0.23 16.08 -11.47
C VAL A 46 -0.87 15.78 -12.81
N GLY A 47 -0.20 15.00 -13.65
CA GLY A 47 -0.71 14.55 -14.94
C GLY A 47 -1.81 13.49 -14.80
N GLN A 48 -1.79 12.53 -15.72
CA GLN A 48 -2.71 11.38 -15.72
C GLN A 48 -2.30 10.37 -14.64
N ILE A 49 -3.26 9.84 -13.90
CA ILE A 49 -3.10 8.76 -12.93
C ILE A 49 -3.79 7.52 -13.52
N TYR A 50 -2.98 6.62 -14.06
CA TYR A 50 -3.39 5.34 -14.59
C TYR A 50 -3.63 4.33 -13.47
N LEU A 51 -4.82 3.73 -13.42
CA LEU A 51 -5.23 2.80 -12.37
C LEU A 51 -5.42 1.40 -12.96
N LEU A 52 -4.61 0.44 -12.52
CA LEU A 52 -4.83 -0.98 -12.88
C LEU A 52 -6.09 -1.48 -12.17
N MET A 53 -7.13 -1.79 -12.94
CA MET A 53 -8.45 -2.14 -12.45
C MET A 53 -8.99 -3.40 -13.13
N ARG A 54 -9.64 -4.25 -12.33
CA ARG A 54 -10.28 -5.49 -12.79
C ARG A 54 -11.77 -5.29 -12.98
N SER A 55 -12.37 -5.94 -13.97
CA SER A 55 -13.82 -6.17 -13.90
C SER A 55 -14.13 -7.06 -12.70
N LYS A 56 -15.12 -6.70 -11.88
CA LYS A 56 -15.44 -7.47 -10.67
C LYS A 56 -16.91 -7.34 -10.31
N LYS A 57 -17.54 -8.46 -9.89
CA LYS A 57 -18.96 -8.51 -9.51
C LYS A 57 -19.91 -7.97 -10.61
N GLY A 58 -19.62 -8.31 -11.87
CA GLY A 58 -20.43 -7.88 -13.02
C GLY A 58 -20.32 -6.40 -13.40
N LYS A 59 -19.38 -5.65 -12.80
CA LYS A 59 -19.15 -4.23 -13.11
C LYS A 59 -17.95 -4.05 -14.02
N THR A 60 -18.08 -3.15 -14.99
CA THR A 60 -16.97 -2.71 -15.86
C THR A 60 -15.98 -1.84 -15.07
N ILE A 61 -14.79 -1.61 -15.62
CA ILE A 61 -13.78 -0.78 -14.95
C ILE A 61 -14.22 0.69 -14.85
N GLU A 62 -15.02 1.19 -15.79
CA GLU A 62 -15.59 2.54 -15.79
C GLU A 62 -16.58 2.71 -14.65
N GLN A 63 -17.52 1.76 -14.49
CA GLN A 63 -18.47 1.76 -13.38
C GLN A 63 -17.75 1.68 -12.03
N ARG A 64 -16.68 0.87 -11.94
CA ARG A 64 -15.86 0.80 -10.73
C ARG A 64 -15.10 2.10 -10.46
N LEU A 65 -14.67 2.82 -11.49
CA LEU A 65 -14.03 4.12 -11.33
C LEU A 65 -15.04 5.18 -10.85
N GLU A 66 -16.25 5.20 -11.40
CA GLU A 66 -17.32 6.06 -10.92
C GLU A 66 -17.62 5.83 -9.43
N GLU A 67 -17.63 4.56 -8.99
CA GLU A 67 -17.80 4.21 -7.58
C GLU A 67 -16.61 4.66 -6.71
N LEU A 68 -15.39 4.58 -7.23
CA LEU A 68 -14.21 5.10 -6.56
C LEU A 68 -14.35 6.61 -6.32
N CYS A 69 -14.74 7.37 -7.35
CA CYS A 69 -14.91 8.83 -7.26
C CYS A 69 -16.03 9.27 -6.29
N LYS A 70 -16.95 8.37 -5.95
CA LYS A 70 -18.01 8.58 -4.93
C LYS A 70 -17.56 8.26 -3.51
N ASN A 71 -16.30 7.85 -3.29
CA ASN A 71 -15.79 7.56 -1.96
C ASN A 71 -15.79 8.84 -1.10
N THR A 72 -16.25 8.74 0.15
CA THR A 72 -16.37 9.87 1.09
C THR A 72 -15.02 10.54 1.40
N ILE A 73 -13.90 9.87 1.15
CA ILE A 73 -12.57 10.48 1.28
C ILE A 73 -12.41 11.74 0.42
N PHE A 74 -13.10 11.81 -0.72
CA PHE A 74 -12.99 12.90 -1.68
C PHE A 74 -13.92 14.08 -1.35
N GLU A 75 -14.76 14.02 -0.32
CA GLU A 75 -15.70 15.09 0.03
C GLU A 75 -14.98 16.43 0.23
N THR A 76 -13.95 16.46 1.07
CA THR A 76 -13.15 17.68 1.34
C THR A 76 -12.38 18.17 0.11
N LEU A 77 -12.02 17.27 -0.82
CA LEU A 77 -11.41 17.65 -2.09
C LEU A 77 -12.43 18.39 -2.97
N LEU A 78 -13.64 17.84 -3.09
CA LEU A 78 -14.70 18.38 -3.94
C LEU A 78 -15.31 19.68 -3.40
N GLU A 79 -15.20 19.95 -2.10
CA GLU A 79 -15.51 21.28 -1.53
C GLU A 79 -14.60 22.39 -2.08
N LYS A 80 -13.39 22.04 -2.53
CA LYS A 80 -12.34 22.99 -2.94
C LYS A 80 -11.94 22.87 -4.40
N SER A 81 -12.54 21.95 -5.15
CA SER A 81 -12.14 21.62 -6.52
C SER A 81 -13.33 21.16 -7.35
N SER A 82 -13.27 21.42 -8.66
CA SER A 82 -14.26 20.89 -9.59
C SER A 82 -14.20 19.37 -9.66
N PRO A 83 -15.35 18.66 -9.82
CA PRO A 83 -15.37 17.22 -10.14
C PRO A 83 -14.52 16.83 -11.36
N ASP A 84 -14.21 17.79 -12.23
CA ASP A 84 -13.28 17.62 -13.36
C ASP A 84 -11.88 17.16 -12.95
N ILE A 85 -11.50 17.32 -11.67
CA ILE A 85 -10.24 16.78 -11.15
C ILE A 85 -10.12 15.26 -11.35
N PHE A 86 -11.25 14.54 -11.40
CA PHE A 86 -11.28 13.10 -11.66
C PHE A 86 -11.02 12.74 -13.12
N LYS A 87 -11.05 13.68 -14.08
CA LYS A 87 -10.65 13.43 -15.48
C LYS A 87 -9.19 13.00 -15.61
N LYS A 88 -8.39 13.22 -14.56
CA LYS A 88 -7.02 12.73 -14.45
C LYS A 88 -6.92 11.24 -14.14
N LEU A 89 -8.00 10.62 -13.66
CA LEU A 89 -8.01 9.20 -13.33
C LEU A 89 -8.36 8.40 -14.59
N ILE A 90 -7.41 7.61 -15.07
CA ILE A 90 -7.58 6.78 -16.27
C ILE A 90 -7.61 5.31 -15.83
N PRO A 91 -8.76 4.63 -15.91
CA PRO A 91 -8.82 3.22 -15.58
C PRO A 91 -8.19 2.43 -16.73
N VAL A 92 -7.39 1.42 -16.39
CA VAL A 92 -6.80 0.48 -17.34
C VAL A 92 -7.16 -0.93 -16.91
N THR A 93 -7.69 -1.73 -17.83
CA THR A 93 -8.06 -3.12 -17.54
C THR A 93 -6.81 -3.94 -17.24
N GLY A 94 -6.82 -4.69 -16.15
CA GLY A 94 -5.79 -5.69 -15.87
C GLY A 94 -5.76 -6.20 -14.43
N ASP A 95 -5.02 -7.29 -14.21
CA ASP A 95 -4.75 -7.94 -12.93
C ASP A 95 -3.24 -8.20 -12.81
N VAL A 96 -2.67 -7.96 -11.64
CA VAL A 96 -1.26 -8.31 -11.38
C VAL A 96 -1.02 -9.83 -11.42
N GLY A 97 -2.08 -10.62 -11.20
CA GLY A 97 -2.03 -12.07 -11.31
C GLY A 97 -2.03 -12.61 -12.74
N ASP A 98 -2.31 -11.77 -13.74
CA ASP A 98 -2.37 -12.18 -15.15
C ASP A 98 -1.05 -11.86 -15.85
N GLU A 99 -0.69 -12.67 -16.86
CA GLU A 99 0.46 -12.40 -17.74
C GLU A 99 0.36 -11.00 -18.37
N ASP A 100 1.51 -10.32 -18.49
CA ASP A 100 1.59 -8.91 -18.93
C ASP A 100 0.62 -7.96 -18.19
N LEU A 101 0.29 -8.29 -16.93
CA LEU A 101 -0.69 -7.59 -16.08
C LEU A 101 -2.13 -7.60 -16.63
N GLY A 102 -2.43 -8.47 -17.61
CA GLY A 102 -3.73 -8.48 -18.31
C GLY A 102 -3.99 -7.23 -19.14
N LEU A 103 -2.94 -6.46 -19.48
CA LEU A 103 -3.05 -5.21 -20.23
C LEU A 103 -3.33 -5.48 -21.71
N SER A 104 -4.18 -4.65 -22.32
CA SER A 104 -4.25 -4.60 -23.78
C SER A 104 -2.92 -4.09 -24.35
N PRO A 105 -2.51 -4.49 -25.58
CA PRO A 105 -1.31 -3.96 -26.21
C PRO A 105 -1.31 -2.42 -26.31
N ALA A 106 -2.48 -1.82 -26.56
CA ALA A 106 -2.64 -0.38 -26.64
C ALA A 106 -2.43 0.31 -25.28
N ASP A 107 -3.03 -0.23 -24.21
CA ASP A 107 -2.83 0.32 -22.86
C ASP A 107 -1.40 0.12 -22.37
N ARG A 108 -0.82 -1.06 -22.64
CA ARG A 108 0.57 -1.35 -22.31
C ARG A 108 1.51 -0.33 -22.98
N GLN A 109 1.32 -0.06 -24.27
CA GLN A 109 2.09 0.95 -24.98
C GLN A 109 1.86 2.36 -24.41
N ARG A 110 0.60 2.71 -24.09
CA ARG A 110 0.26 3.98 -23.46
C ARG A 110 0.98 4.17 -22.13
N LEU A 111 1.04 3.15 -21.28
CA LEU A 111 1.77 3.19 -20.01
C LEU A 111 3.27 3.35 -20.25
N VAL A 112 3.83 2.57 -21.16
CA VAL A 112 5.26 2.62 -21.54
C VAL A 112 5.69 4.02 -22.00
N ASP A 113 4.84 4.72 -22.76
CA ASP A 113 5.19 6.01 -23.34
C ASP A 113 5.02 7.18 -22.37
N ASN A 114 4.08 7.07 -21.42
CA ASN A 114 3.61 8.25 -20.68
C ASN A 114 3.96 8.23 -19.19
N VAL A 115 4.11 7.06 -18.55
CA VAL A 115 4.26 6.96 -17.10
C VAL A 115 5.62 7.46 -16.64
N ASN A 116 5.64 8.11 -15.47
CA ASN A 116 6.84 8.58 -14.78
C ASN A 116 7.05 7.88 -13.43
N VAL A 117 5.98 7.81 -12.63
CA VAL A 117 6.05 7.27 -11.28
C VAL A 117 5.12 6.07 -11.15
N VAL A 118 5.63 4.96 -10.63
CA VAL A 118 4.85 3.75 -10.39
C VAL A 118 4.72 3.52 -8.89
N PHE A 119 3.49 3.32 -8.43
CA PHE A 119 3.19 2.87 -7.07
C PHE A 119 2.59 1.47 -7.13
N HIS A 120 3.36 0.48 -6.69
CA HIS A 120 2.90 -0.90 -6.62
C HIS A 120 2.44 -1.24 -5.20
N SER A 121 1.12 -1.18 -4.99
CA SER A 121 0.48 -1.51 -3.71
C SER A 121 -0.49 -2.70 -3.81
N ALA A 122 -0.70 -3.27 -5.00
CA ALA A 122 -1.52 -4.47 -5.12
C ALA A 122 -0.87 -5.66 -4.41
N ALA A 123 -1.62 -6.30 -3.53
CA ALA A 123 -1.26 -7.54 -2.86
C ALA A 123 -2.55 -8.25 -2.42
N THR A 124 -2.48 -9.56 -2.22
CA THR A 124 -3.50 -10.26 -1.42
C THR A 124 -3.22 -10.02 0.06
N LEU A 125 -4.26 -9.66 0.83
CA LEU A 125 -4.18 -9.48 2.29
C LEU A 125 -4.82 -10.67 3.04
N ASP A 126 -5.07 -11.76 2.33
CA ASP A 126 -5.57 -12.98 2.94
C ASP A 126 -4.41 -13.76 3.55
N PHE A 127 -4.26 -13.63 4.88
CA PHE A 127 -3.22 -14.33 5.65
C PHE A 127 -3.46 -15.84 5.77
N GLN A 128 -4.62 -16.34 5.32
CA GLN A 128 -4.98 -17.76 5.30
C GLN A 128 -4.94 -18.34 3.87
N ALA A 129 -4.58 -17.53 2.87
CA ALA A 129 -4.48 -18.00 1.50
C ALA A 129 -3.32 -19.01 1.34
N SER A 130 -3.56 -20.03 0.51
CA SER A 130 -2.56 -21.00 0.11
C SER A 130 -1.40 -20.35 -0.66
N LEU A 131 -0.32 -21.10 -0.85
CA LEU A 131 0.90 -20.58 -1.45
C LEU A 131 0.70 -20.16 -2.92
N LYS A 132 -0.03 -20.93 -3.73
CA LYS A 132 -0.22 -20.62 -5.16
C LYS A 132 -0.80 -19.23 -5.45
N PRO A 133 -1.97 -18.84 -4.90
CA PRO A 133 -2.54 -17.51 -5.16
C PRO A 133 -1.66 -16.39 -4.61
N THR A 134 -0.98 -16.61 -3.47
CA THR A 134 -0.07 -15.61 -2.89
C THR A 134 1.19 -15.44 -3.73
N VAL A 135 1.77 -16.52 -4.26
CA VAL A 135 2.90 -16.47 -5.21
C VAL A 135 2.49 -15.74 -6.48
N ASN A 136 1.34 -16.08 -7.07
CA ASN A 136 0.92 -15.44 -8.32
C ASN A 136 0.68 -13.94 -8.16
N ILE A 137 0.02 -13.51 -7.07
CA ILE A 137 -0.34 -12.10 -6.88
C ILE A 137 0.82 -11.28 -6.32
N ASN A 138 1.48 -11.75 -5.26
CA ASN A 138 2.48 -10.95 -4.54
C ASN A 138 3.87 -11.05 -5.20
N LEU A 139 4.30 -12.26 -5.59
CA LEU A 139 5.63 -12.47 -6.15
C LEU A 139 5.63 -12.23 -7.66
N LEU A 140 4.92 -13.04 -8.43
CA LEU A 140 4.84 -12.89 -9.90
C LEU A 140 4.21 -11.56 -10.29
N GLY A 141 3.17 -11.10 -9.58
CA GLY A 141 2.60 -9.79 -9.82
C GLY A 141 3.60 -8.64 -9.62
N THR A 142 4.50 -8.75 -8.64
CA THR A 142 5.61 -7.78 -8.50
C THR A 142 6.54 -7.87 -9.69
N ARG A 143 6.98 -9.08 -10.08
CA ARG A 143 7.85 -9.31 -11.25
C ARG A 143 7.27 -8.68 -12.53
N ARG A 144 6.00 -8.94 -12.83
CA ARG A 144 5.31 -8.38 -14.01
C ARG A 144 5.25 -6.85 -14.00
N VAL A 145 5.06 -6.23 -12.82
CA VAL A 145 5.15 -4.77 -12.69
C VAL A 145 6.59 -4.29 -12.92
N MET A 146 7.59 -4.98 -12.39
CA MET A 146 9.00 -4.65 -12.63
C MET A 146 9.36 -4.77 -14.12
N GLU A 147 8.86 -5.79 -14.81
CA GLU A 147 9.02 -5.98 -16.26
C GLU A 147 8.38 -4.85 -17.07
N LEU A 148 7.18 -4.39 -16.70
CA LEU A 148 6.59 -3.19 -17.31
C LEU A 148 7.47 -1.96 -17.07
N CYS A 149 7.95 -1.75 -15.83
CA CYS A 149 8.79 -0.60 -15.48
C CYS A 149 10.08 -0.54 -16.32
N GLN A 150 10.71 -1.68 -16.60
CA GLN A 150 11.89 -1.76 -17.47
C GLN A 150 11.63 -1.28 -18.90
N GLN A 151 10.37 -1.29 -19.34
CA GLN A 151 9.99 -0.89 -20.69
C GLN A 151 9.58 0.57 -20.76
N ILE A 152 9.12 1.17 -19.66
CA ILE A 152 8.70 2.58 -19.58
C ILE A 152 9.83 3.48 -20.09
N ARG A 153 9.55 4.26 -21.13
CA ARG A 153 10.56 5.08 -21.83
C ARG A 153 11.21 6.09 -20.91
N ASN A 154 10.43 6.68 -20.01
CA ASN A 154 10.95 7.64 -19.06
C ASN A 154 11.88 6.99 -18.03
N MET A 155 11.67 5.71 -17.68
CA MET A 155 12.51 4.97 -16.72
C MET A 155 13.82 4.43 -17.33
N LYS A 156 14.01 4.49 -18.65
CA LYS A 156 15.21 3.93 -19.28
C LYS A 156 16.42 4.84 -19.06
N VAL A 157 17.48 4.28 -18.47
CA VAL A 157 18.80 4.89 -18.42
C VAL A 157 19.42 4.85 -19.82
N GLY A 158 19.51 6.00 -20.48
CA GLY A 158 20.37 6.15 -21.66
C GLY A 158 21.83 6.00 -21.24
N MET A 159 22.60 5.12 -21.87
CA MET A 159 23.99 4.81 -21.50
C MET A 159 24.97 6.00 -21.58
N PHE A 160 24.59 7.16 -22.12
CA PHE A 160 25.54 8.24 -22.42
C PHE A 160 24.95 9.65 -22.41
N ILE A 161 24.21 10.10 -21.39
CA ILE A 161 24.02 11.55 -21.20
C ILE A 161 23.96 11.87 -19.70
N GLN A 162 24.77 12.86 -19.30
CA GLN A 162 24.81 13.59 -18.05
C GLN A 162 23.51 13.48 -17.20
N TRP A 163 23.64 13.00 -15.96
CA TRP A 163 22.55 12.82 -14.98
C TRP A 163 22.06 14.12 -14.32
N GLU A 164 22.62 15.26 -14.68
CA GLU A 164 22.11 16.58 -14.32
C GLU A 164 21.22 16.99 -15.51
N VAL A 165 19.89 17.04 -15.47
CA VAL A 165 19.13 18.12 -14.82
C VAL A 165 17.68 17.72 -14.45
N ASN A 166 17.21 16.49 -14.64
CA ASN A 166 15.82 16.15 -14.27
C ASN A 166 15.65 14.68 -13.89
N ALA A 167 15.79 14.37 -12.61
CA ALA A 167 15.27 13.15 -12.00
C ALA A 167 13.76 13.08 -12.27
N LYS A 168 13.31 12.22 -13.21
CA LYS A 168 11.91 12.22 -13.62
C LYS A 168 11.07 11.06 -13.10
N ASP A 169 11.67 9.98 -12.65
CA ASP A 169 10.95 8.72 -12.55
C ASP A 169 11.30 7.94 -11.28
N ALA A 170 10.36 7.12 -10.80
CA ALA A 170 10.47 6.39 -9.54
C ALA A 170 9.52 5.18 -9.51
N MET A 171 10.00 4.06 -8.97
CA MET A 171 9.18 2.88 -8.68
C MET A 171 9.15 2.64 -7.17
N VAL A 172 7.98 2.78 -6.55
CA VAL A 172 7.77 2.55 -5.13
C VAL A 172 6.94 1.28 -4.92
N HIS A 173 7.53 0.29 -4.27
CA HIS A 173 6.85 -0.93 -3.85
C HIS A 173 6.39 -0.83 -2.40
N VAL A 174 5.12 -1.14 -2.14
CA VAL A 174 4.58 -1.27 -0.79
C VAL A 174 4.75 -2.72 -0.33
N SER A 175 5.71 -2.96 0.55
CA SER A 175 5.95 -4.23 1.22
C SER A 175 5.24 -4.27 2.58
N SER A 176 5.84 -4.88 3.60
CA SER A 176 5.33 -4.95 4.96
C SER A 176 6.46 -4.96 5.97
N ALA A 177 6.27 -4.33 7.13
CA ALA A 177 7.20 -4.44 8.25
C ALA A 177 7.35 -5.88 8.76
N TYR A 178 6.39 -6.76 8.46
CA TYR A 178 6.35 -8.15 8.94
C TYR A 178 7.08 -9.15 8.05
N VAL A 179 7.69 -8.73 6.93
CA VAL A 179 8.49 -9.63 6.09
C VAL A 179 9.68 -10.24 6.84
N ASN A 180 10.15 -9.57 7.90
CA ASN A 180 11.24 -10.05 8.76
C ASN A 180 10.76 -10.31 10.20
N SER A 181 9.49 -10.64 10.40
CA SER A 181 8.87 -10.79 11.74
C SER A 181 9.42 -11.95 12.58
N PHE A 182 10.23 -12.81 11.99
CA PHE A 182 10.99 -13.85 12.71
C PHE A 182 12.25 -13.31 13.41
N LEU A 183 12.65 -12.07 13.13
CA LEU A 183 13.76 -11.40 13.81
C LEU A 183 13.25 -10.52 14.96
N LEU A 184 14.04 -10.44 16.03
CA LEU A 184 13.76 -9.56 17.17
C LEU A 184 14.09 -8.09 16.88
N GLU A 185 15.08 -7.86 16.02
CA GLU A 185 15.52 -6.53 15.60
C GLU A 185 15.66 -6.51 14.08
N THR A 186 15.10 -5.47 13.46
CA THR A 186 15.12 -5.32 12.01
C THR A 186 15.59 -3.93 11.63
N HIS A 187 16.35 -3.83 10.55
CA HIS A 187 16.86 -2.58 10.01
C HIS A 187 16.35 -2.35 8.58
N GLU A 188 16.54 -1.13 8.09
CA GLU A 188 16.22 -0.69 6.73
C GLU A 188 17.24 -1.24 5.72
N GLN A 189 17.27 -2.57 5.59
CA GLN A 189 18.13 -3.30 4.67
C GLN A 189 17.37 -4.44 4.00
N LEU A 190 17.93 -4.96 2.90
CA LEU A 190 17.45 -6.15 2.23
C LEU A 190 18.07 -7.36 2.92
N TYR A 191 17.24 -8.20 3.52
CA TYR A 191 17.70 -9.43 4.16
C TYR A 191 17.90 -10.52 3.10
N PRO A 192 18.69 -11.57 3.39
CA PRO A 192 18.84 -12.69 2.47
C PRO A 192 17.49 -13.33 2.15
N ALA A 193 17.26 -13.63 0.87
CA ALA A 193 16.02 -14.25 0.42
C ALA A 193 15.79 -15.58 1.16
N PRO A 194 14.55 -15.85 1.61
CA PRO A 194 14.26 -17.08 2.34
C PRO A 194 14.31 -18.31 1.42
N GLU A 195 14.19 -18.15 0.10
CA GLU A 195 14.31 -19.22 -0.89
C GLU A 195 14.59 -18.60 -2.28
N ILE A 196 14.97 -19.43 -3.25
CA ILE A 196 15.11 -19.00 -4.65
C ILE A 196 13.72 -18.74 -5.25
N ALA A 197 13.47 -17.53 -5.75
CA ALA A 197 12.17 -17.13 -6.30
C ALA A 197 11.68 -18.06 -7.42
N GLU A 198 12.53 -18.42 -8.39
CA GLU A 198 12.17 -19.34 -9.49
C GLU A 198 11.70 -20.69 -8.96
N LYS A 199 12.41 -21.27 -7.99
CA LYS A 199 12.02 -22.55 -7.39
C LYS A 199 10.61 -22.48 -6.80
N VAL A 200 10.28 -21.39 -6.09
CA VAL A 200 8.95 -21.20 -5.49
C VAL A 200 7.87 -21.04 -6.57
N ILE A 201 8.19 -20.31 -7.65
CA ILE A 201 7.29 -20.09 -8.78
C ILE A 201 7.02 -21.42 -9.50
N ASP A 202 8.07 -22.18 -9.82
CA ASP A 202 7.97 -23.48 -10.47
C ASP A 202 7.11 -24.44 -9.65
N LEU A 203 7.35 -24.52 -8.34
CA LEU A 203 6.54 -25.33 -7.42
C LEU A 203 5.06 -24.92 -7.46
N ALA A 204 4.77 -23.61 -7.40
CA ALA A 204 3.41 -23.09 -7.40
C ALA A 204 2.68 -23.33 -8.74
N GLN A 205 3.39 -23.37 -9.86
CA GLN A 205 2.80 -23.54 -11.20
C GLN A 205 2.67 -25.01 -11.61
N THR A 206 3.59 -25.89 -11.17
CA THR A 206 3.69 -27.27 -11.69
C THR A 206 2.99 -28.31 -10.83
N LEU A 207 2.95 -28.11 -9.50
CA LEU A 207 2.37 -29.09 -8.57
C LEU A 207 0.85 -28.93 -8.45
N SER A 208 0.15 -29.94 -7.95
CA SER A 208 -1.27 -29.82 -7.59
C SER A 208 -1.47 -28.94 -6.34
N ASP A 209 -2.69 -28.49 -6.08
CA ASP A 209 -2.97 -27.67 -4.90
C ASP A 209 -2.65 -28.43 -3.60
N GLU A 210 -3.00 -29.72 -3.57
CA GLU A 210 -2.75 -30.61 -2.42
C GLU A 210 -1.25 -30.80 -2.16
N ALA A 211 -0.47 -31.03 -3.22
CA ALA A 211 0.98 -31.18 -3.11
C ALA A 211 1.67 -29.88 -2.66
N VAL A 212 1.19 -28.73 -3.12
CA VAL A 212 1.69 -27.43 -2.64
C VAL A 212 1.37 -27.21 -1.17
N ASP A 213 0.14 -27.51 -0.74
CA ASP A 213 -0.28 -27.34 0.65
C ASP A 213 0.52 -28.26 1.60
N GLU A 214 0.85 -29.48 1.17
CA GLU A 214 1.72 -30.40 1.92
C GLU A 214 3.15 -29.87 2.08
N LEU A 215 3.72 -29.27 1.03
CA LEU A 215 5.10 -28.74 1.04
C LEU A 215 5.23 -27.37 1.70
N THR A 216 4.15 -26.58 1.75
CA THR A 216 4.15 -25.19 2.21
C THR A 216 4.77 -25.01 3.61
N PRO A 217 4.44 -25.81 4.64
CA PRO A 217 5.04 -25.66 5.97
C PRO A 217 6.57 -25.74 5.97
N GLY A 218 7.16 -26.63 5.17
CA GLY A 218 8.62 -26.76 5.03
C GLY A 218 9.26 -25.60 4.25
N LEU A 219 8.51 -24.99 3.33
CA LEU A 219 8.98 -23.89 2.50
C LEU A 219 9.00 -22.54 3.24
N LEU A 220 8.03 -22.30 4.12
CA LEU A 220 7.89 -21.03 4.84
C LEU A 220 9.08 -20.74 5.78
N LYS A 221 9.82 -21.77 6.21
CA LYS A 221 10.91 -21.64 7.19
C LYS A 221 10.40 -20.90 8.43
N ASP A 222 10.99 -19.76 8.78
CA ASP A 222 10.61 -18.98 9.96
C ASP A 222 9.43 -18.01 9.71
N HIS A 223 8.91 -17.95 8.48
CA HIS A 223 7.80 -17.06 8.17
C HIS A 223 6.47 -17.57 8.77
N PRO A 224 5.68 -16.70 9.42
CA PRO A 224 4.42 -17.10 10.05
C PRO A 224 3.30 -17.45 9.04
N ASN A 225 3.43 -17.05 7.78
CA ASN A 225 2.43 -17.29 6.73
C ASN A 225 3.00 -17.00 5.33
N THR A 226 2.25 -17.47 4.32
CA THR A 226 2.51 -17.28 2.88
C THR A 226 2.61 -15.82 2.46
N TYR A 227 1.85 -14.91 3.12
CA TYR A 227 1.91 -13.48 2.85
C TYR A 227 3.30 -12.88 3.14
N THR A 228 3.83 -13.10 4.35
CA THR A 228 5.15 -12.54 4.72
C THR A 228 6.27 -13.15 3.89
N PHE A 229 6.18 -14.45 3.59
CA PHE A 229 7.13 -15.17 2.75
C PHE A 229 7.17 -14.62 1.32
N THR A 230 6.02 -14.53 0.66
CA THR A 230 5.93 -14.03 -0.73
C THR A 230 6.27 -12.55 -0.84
N LYS A 231 5.93 -11.74 0.17
CA LYS A 231 6.35 -10.33 0.23
C LYS A 231 7.85 -10.18 0.37
N HIS A 232 8.51 -11.02 1.18
CA HIS A 232 9.96 -11.01 1.29
C HIS A 232 10.62 -11.32 -0.07
N LEU A 233 10.16 -12.36 -0.77
CA LEU A 233 10.65 -12.68 -2.12
C LEU A 233 10.40 -11.55 -3.13
N ALA A 234 9.24 -10.90 -3.06
CA ALA A 234 8.91 -9.76 -3.92
C ALA A 234 9.87 -8.57 -3.76
N GLU A 235 10.43 -8.35 -2.57
CA GLU A 235 11.46 -7.30 -2.38
C GLU A 235 12.73 -7.57 -3.20
N HIS A 236 13.07 -8.85 -3.43
CA HIS A 236 14.19 -9.21 -4.29
C HIS A 236 13.90 -8.97 -5.77
N GLU A 237 12.67 -9.19 -6.23
CA GLU A 237 12.25 -8.81 -7.61
C GLU A 237 12.42 -7.30 -7.84
N VAL A 238 12.07 -6.49 -6.84
CA VAL A 238 12.29 -5.03 -6.89
C VAL A 238 13.78 -4.72 -6.95
N ASN A 239 14.58 -5.36 -6.07
CA ASN A 239 16.01 -5.12 -5.98
C ASN A 239 16.79 -5.53 -7.24
N ASN A 240 16.35 -6.60 -7.92
CA ASN A 240 16.94 -7.05 -9.18
C ASN A 240 16.88 -5.97 -10.28
N CYS A 241 15.97 -5.00 -10.17
CA CYS A 241 15.82 -3.89 -11.11
C CYS A 241 16.38 -2.55 -10.62
N ALA A 242 16.85 -2.44 -9.36
CA ALA A 242 17.25 -1.16 -8.77
C ALA A 242 18.46 -0.51 -9.48
N LYS A 243 19.29 -1.32 -10.15
CA LYS A 243 20.37 -0.82 -11.03
C LYS A 243 19.88 -0.24 -12.35
N ARG A 244 18.64 -0.57 -12.76
CA ARG A 244 18.05 -0.15 -14.05
C ARG A 244 17.27 1.15 -13.90
N PHE A 245 16.60 1.37 -12.78
CA PHE A 245 15.86 2.60 -12.48
C PHE A 245 15.69 2.78 -10.96
N PRO A 246 15.35 4.00 -10.47
CA PRO A 246 15.19 4.24 -9.05
C PRO A 246 14.07 3.40 -8.42
N CYS A 247 14.42 2.52 -7.49
CA CYS A 247 13.51 1.67 -6.74
C CYS A 247 13.49 2.01 -5.25
N GLY A 248 12.30 2.06 -4.67
CA GLY A 248 12.09 2.24 -3.24
C GLY A 248 11.12 1.19 -2.69
N ILE A 249 11.40 0.67 -1.51
CA ILE A 249 10.52 -0.25 -0.78
C ILE A 249 10.07 0.47 0.50
N VAL A 250 8.76 0.57 0.70
CA VAL A 250 8.18 1.05 1.95
C VAL A 250 7.52 -0.12 2.67
N ARG A 251 7.94 -0.37 3.90
CA ARG A 251 7.46 -1.44 4.78
C ARG A 251 6.54 -0.86 5.87
N PRO A 252 5.24 -0.63 5.59
CA PRO A 252 4.29 -0.24 6.62
C PRO A 252 4.01 -1.38 7.60
N SER A 253 3.74 -1.02 8.86
CA SER A 253 3.09 -1.92 9.84
C SER A 253 1.59 -2.01 9.58
N MET A 254 0.78 -2.32 10.60
CA MET A 254 -0.67 -2.43 10.43
C MET A 254 -1.29 -1.05 10.19
N ILE A 255 -1.71 -0.80 8.95
CA ILE A 255 -2.26 0.49 8.54
C ILE A 255 -3.64 0.71 9.18
N THR A 256 -3.78 1.79 9.94
CA THR A 256 -5.02 2.21 10.62
C THR A 256 -5.66 3.42 9.97
N ALA A 257 -6.79 3.87 10.53
CA ALA A 257 -7.48 5.08 10.11
C ALA A 257 -6.55 6.31 10.11
N ALA A 258 -6.88 7.30 9.29
CA ALA A 258 -6.12 8.53 9.17
C ALA A 258 -5.97 9.23 10.52
N TRP A 259 -4.77 9.73 10.83
CA TRP A 259 -4.55 10.53 12.03
C TRP A 259 -5.06 11.95 11.83
N LYS A 260 -4.75 12.55 10.67
CA LYS A 260 -5.03 13.96 10.38
C LYS A 260 -5.71 14.18 9.04
N GLU A 261 -5.23 13.55 7.97
CA GLU A 261 -5.64 13.91 6.60
C GLU A 261 -6.31 12.76 5.81
N PRO A 262 -7.23 13.07 4.88
CA PRO A 262 -7.89 14.37 4.72
C PRO A 262 -8.87 14.68 5.85
N VAL A 263 -9.37 13.64 6.54
CA VAL A 263 -10.26 13.75 7.69
C VAL A 263 -9.76 12.81 8.79
N PRO A 264 -9.57 13.29 10.04
CA PRO A 264 -9.19 12.44 11.16
C PRO A 264 -10.15 11.27 11.35
N GLY A 265 -9.62 10.06 11.53
CA GLY A 265 -10.40 8.84 11.70
C GLY A 265 -10.97 8.25 10.41
N TRP A 266 -10.71 8.83 9.23
CA TRP A 266 -11.17 8.26 7.98
C TRP A 266 -10.61 6.85 7.75
N THR A 267 -11.49 5.92 7.41
CA THR A 267 -11.13 4.58 6.94
C THR A 267 -12.26 3.97 6.12
N ASN A 268 -11.92 3.19 5.10
CA ASN A 268 -12.83 2.31 4.38
C ASN A 268 -12.48 0.82 4.57
N SER A 269 -11.44 0.54 5.37
CA SER A 269 -10.97 -0.81 5.66
C SER A 269 -11.74 -1.40 6.84
N LYS A 270 -12.04 -2.70 6.74
CA LYS A 270 -12.60 -3.50 7.84
C LYS A 270 -11.58 -4.50 8.40
N ASN A 271 -10.35 -4.46 7.90
CA ASN A 271 -9.30 -5.40 8.30
C ASN A 271 -8.67 -4.96 9.62
N GLY A 272 -8.18 -5.91 10.40
CA GLY A 272 -7.41 -5.63 11.63
C GLY A 272 -8.19 -4.83 12.69
N PRO A 273 -7.56 -3.86 13.38
CA PRO A 273 -8.16 -3.14 14.51
C PRO A 273 -9.45 -2.37 14.13
N GLN A 274 -9.58 -1.89 12.89
CA GLN A 274 -10.77 -1.20 12.41
C GLN A 274 -12.01 -2.11 12.45
N GLY A 275 -11.85 -3.39 12.07
CA GLY A 275 -12.92 -4.38 12.10
C GLY A 275 -13.40 -4.67 13.52
N PHE A 276 -12.45 -4.84 14.46
CA PHE A 276 -12.76 -5.06 15.86
C PHE A 276 -13.49 -3.88 16.48
N LEU A 277 -13.00 -2.65 16.25
CA LEU A 277 -13.64 -1.43 16.75
C LEU A 277 -15.01 -1.19 16.11
N MET A 278 -15.19 -1.51 14.83
CA MET A 278 -16.50 -1.46 14.16
C MET A 278 -17.47 -2.47 14.80
N GLY A 279 -17.03 -3.71 15.04
CA GLY A 279 -17.85 -4.72 15.70
C GLY A 279 -18.22 -4.35 17.14
N ALA A 280 -17.30 -3.72 17.88
CA ALA A 280 -17.53 -3.20 19.22
C ALA A 280 -18.52 -2.02 19.20
N SER A 281 -18.38 -1.11 18.23
CA SER A 281 -19.29 0.02 18.02
C SER A 281 -20.71 -0.41 17.62
N LYS A 282 -20.88 -1.62 17.09
CA LYS A 282 -22.19 -2.23 16.85
C LYS A 282 -22.76 -2.99 18.06
N GLY A 283 -21.97 -3.14 19.13
CA GLY A 283 -22.30 -3.94 20.32
C GLY A 283 -22.19 -5.46 20.12
N VAL A 284 -21.71 -5.92 18.95
CA VAL A 284 -21.57 -7.35 18.59
C VAL A 284 -20.30 -7.94 19.20
N ILE A 285 -19.19 -7.20 19.13
CA ILE A 285 -17.94 -7.59 19.77
C ILE A 285 -17.90 -6.96 21.16
N ARG A 286 -18.07 -7.77 22.20
CA ARG A 286 -18.10 -7.29 23.60
C ARG A 286 -16.85 -7.60 24.39
N ARG A 287 -16.00 -8.48 23.87
CA ARG A 287 -14.74 -8.91 24.48
C ARG A 287 -13.65 -8.94 23.41
N LEU A 288 -12.44 -8.52 23.77
CA LEU A 288 -11.27 -8.62 22.88
C LEU A 288 -10.06 -9.14 23.67
N PRO A 289 -9.40 -10.22 23.20
CA PRO A 289 -8.20 -10.75 23.86
C PRO A 289 -6.99 -9.88 23.52
N VAL A 290 -6.56 -9.04 24.47
CA VAL A 290 -5.43 -8.12 24.29
C VAL A 290 -4.53 -8.09 25.51
N GLY A 291 -3.22 -8.12 25.28
CA GLY A 291 -2.24 -7.76 26.30
C GLY A 291 -2.17 -6.24 26.38
N LEU A 292 -2.67 -5.63 27.46
CA LEU A 292 -2.82 -4.17 27.54
C LEU A 292 -1.49 -3.43 27.38
N ASP A 293 -0.43 -4.03 27.90
CA ASP A 293 0.93 -3.48 27.94
C ASP A 293 1.83 -4.06 26.84
N LEU A 294 1.28 -4.68 25.80
CA LEU A 294 2.03 -5.03 24.59
C LEU A 294 2.06 -3.86 23.61
N VAL A 295 3.12 -3.78 22.81
CA VAL A 295 3.20 -2.81 21.71
C VAL A 295 2.44 -3.39 20.53
N TYR A 296 1.46 -2.63 20.04
CA TYR A 296 0.75 -2.95 18.82
C TYR A 296 1.16 -1.91 17.78
N ASP A 297 1.88 -2.34 16.76
CA ASP A 297 2.41 -1.42 15.76
C ASP A 297 1.33 -1.02 14.75
N TYR A 298 0.71 0.13 15.01
CA TYR A 298 -0.35 0.72 14.21
C TYR A 298 0.14 2.00 13.56
N ILE A 299 0.06 2.07 12.23
CA ILE A 299 0.51 3.25 11.48
C ILE A 299 -0.67 3.92 10.75
N PRO A 300 -0.93 5.21 10.96
CA PRO A 300 -2.02 5.90 10.24
C PRO A 300 -1.82 5.93 8.72
N VAL A 301 -2.89 5.71 7.95
CA VAL A 301 -2.81 5.66 6.47
C VAL A 301 -2.23 6.93 5.85
N ASP A 302 -2.51 8.10 6.42
CA ASP A 302 -1.99 9.38 5.92
C ASP A 302 -0.49 9.54 6.14
N VAL A 303 0.07 8.93 7.20
CA VAL A 303 1.53 8.86 7.40
C VAL A 303 2.16 7.97 6.32
N VAL A 304 1.56 6.80 6.05
CA VAL A 304 2.04 5.89 4.99
C VAL A 304 2.01 6.59 3.64
N VAL A 305 0.90 7.24 3.29
CA VAL A 305 0.76 7.97 2.02
C VAL A 305 1.81 9.08 1.89
N ASN A 306 2.02 9.88 2.93
CA ASN A 306 3.07 10.91 2.92
C ASN A 306 4.45 10.31 2.68
N GLN A 307 4.77 9.18 3.32
CA GLN A 307 6.04 8.50 3.11
C GLN A 307 6.18 7.96 1.69
N LEU A 308 5.13 7.39 1.08
CA LEU A 308 5.17 6.96 -0.32
C LEU A 308 5.52 8.12 -1.26
N LEU A 309 4.90 9.29 -1.06
CA LEU A 309 5.14 10.46 -1.91
C LEU A 309 6.57 11.01 -1.75
N VAL A 310 7.05 11.08 -0.50
CA VAL A 310 8.42 11.55 -0.21
C VAL A 310 9.46 10.55 -0.72
N VAL A 311 9.23 9.26 -0.55
CA VAL A 311 10.16 8.22 -1.03
C VAL A 311 10.31 8.27 -2.54
N ALA A 312 9.22 8.46 -3.29
CA ALA A 312 9.31 8.55 -4.74
C ALA A 312 10.18 9.73 -5.21
N GLU A 313 10.01 10.93 -4.63
CA GLU A 313 10.87 12.09 -4.92
C GLU A 313 12.32 11.80 -4.54
N GLN A 314 12.55 11.24 -3.35
CA GLN A 314 13.89 11.00 -2.82
C GLN A 314 14.67 9.98 -3.66
N ILE A 315 14.06 8.85 -4.03
CA ILE A 315 14.74 7.85 -4.86
C ILE A 315 14.98 8.38 -6.26
N SER A 316 14.03 9.15 -6.81
CA SER A 316 14.22 9.78 -8.12
C SER A 316 15.45 10.68 -8.11
N ARG A 317 15.60 11.52 -7.07
CA ARG A 317 16.77 12.39 -6.89
C ARG A 317 18.09 11.63 -6.73
N LYS A 318 18.07 10.48 -6.03
CA LYS A 318 19.27 9.64 -5.84
C LYS A 318 19.68 8.91 -7.12
N GLY A 319 18.72 8.57 -7.98
CA GLY A 319 18.96 7.79 -9.18
C GLY A 319 19.00 6.26 -8.93
N PRO A 320 19.24 5.46 -9.99
CA PRO A 320 19.39 4.01 -9.91
C PRO A 320 20.63 3.64 -9.10
N GLY A 321 20.60 2.46 -8.48
CA GLY A 321 21.68 1.96 -7.64
C GLY A 321 21.17 0.91 -6.68
N GLU A 322 21.36 1.16 -5.39
CA GLU A 322 20.83 0.32 -4.31
C GLU A 322 19.36 0.63 -4.04
N THR A 323 18.59 -0.41 -3.74
CA THR A 323 17.18 -0.26 -3.36
C THR A 323 17.09 0.50 -2.04
N ALA A 324 16.42 1.64 -2.03
CA ALA A 324 16.16 2.36 -0.79
C ALA A 324 14.99 1.70 -0.05
N ILE A 325 15.22 1.23 1.17
CA ILE A 325 14.22 0.53 1.98
C ILE A 325 13.87 1.43 3.16
N PHE A 326 12.58 1.57 3.45
CA PHE A 326 12.11 2.38 4.57
C PHE A 326 11.09 1.62 5.42
N HIS A 327 11.24 1.68 6.74
CA HIS A 327 10.22 1.24 7.68
C HIS A 327 9.21 2.38 7.89
N CYS A 328 7.92 2.04 7.80
CA CYS A 328 6.83 2.96 8.10
C CYS A 328 6.07 2.41 9.31
N THR A 329 6.67 2.58 10.48
CA THR A 329 6.25 1.94 11.74
C THR A 329 6.12 2.96 12.86
N SER A 330 5.35 2.62 13.88
CA SER A 330 5.12 3.45 15.07
C SER A 330 5.86 2.92 16.30
N SER A 331 6.23 1.64 16.31
CA SER A 331 6.66 0.91 17.50
C SER A 331 7.94 1.44 18.16
N THR A 332 8.86 2.02 17.40
CA THR A 332 10.15 2.52 17.92
C THR A 332 10.10 3.97 18.39
N TYR A 333 9.15 4.77 17.90
CA TYR A 333 9.08 6.21 18.19
C TYR A 333 7.84 6.62 19.00
N ASN A 334 6.65 6.11 18.63
CA ASN A 334 5.38 6.43 19.30
C ASN A 334 4.48 5.18 19.38
N PRO A 335 4.85 4.20 20.22
CA PRO A 335 4.17 2.90 20.26
C PRO A 335 2.75 3.00 20.81
N PHE A 336 1.80 2.35 20.13
CA PHE A 336 0.45 2.19 20.66
C PHE A 336 0.36 1.00 21.62
N ARG A 337 -0.35 1.21 22.74
CA ARG A 337 -0.67 0.20 23.76
C ARG A 337 -2.14 0.32 24.13
N TRP A 338 -2.87 -0.80 24.22
CA TRP A 338 -4.29 -0.79 24.60
C TRP A 338 -4.52 -0.25 26.02
N ALA A 339 -3.53 -0.34 26.91
CA ALA A 339 -3.54 0.31 28.22
C ALA A 339 -3.92 1.80 28.13
N SER A 340 -3.42 2.52 27.11
CA SER A 340 -3.64 3.96 26.91
C SER A 340 -5.11 4.36 26.65
N VAL A 341 -5.90 3.42 26.11
CA VAL A 341 -7.31 3.65 25.75
C VAL A 341 -8.28 2.80 26.58
N SER A 342 -7.80 1.85 27.38
CA SER A 342 -8.61 0.94 28.22
C SER A 342 -9.74 1.61 29.00
N LYS A 343 -9.45 2.72 29.67
CA LYS A 343 -10.43 3.48 30.47
C LYS A 343 -11.33 4.41 29.65
N LYS A 344 -10.99 4.66 28.38
CA LYS A 344 -11.66 5.66 27.51
C LYS A 344 -12.48 5.02 26.40
N VAL A 345 -12.16 3.79 26.00
CA VAL A 345 -12.74 3.14 24.80
C VAL A 345 -14.26 3.12 24.83
N ASN A 346 -14.87 2.72 25.95
CA ASN A 346 -16.33 2.71 26.08
C ASN A 346 -16.94 4.11 25.99
N GLY A 347 -16.27 5.13 26.56
CA GLY A 347 -16.67 6.52 26.41
C GLY A 347 -16.66 6.98 24.95
N TYR A 348 -15.67 6.56 24.15
CA TYR A 348 -15.65 6.84 22.72
C TYR A 348 -16.79 6.11 21.98
N LEU A 349 -17.04 4.83 22.30
CA LEU A 349 -18.14 4.06 21.69
C LEU A 349 -19.52 4.70 21.96
N HIS A 350 -19.71 5.32 23.14
CA HIS A 350 -20.96 5.99 23.50
C HIS A 350 -21.06 7.40 22.93
N LYS A 351 -19.94 8.12 22.82
CA LYS A 351 -19.89 9.46 22.23
C LYS A 351 -20.10 9.44 20.72
N TYR A 352 -19.67 8.38 20.04
CA TYR A 352 -19.76 8.23 18.59
C TYR A 352 -20.53 6.95 18.21
N PRO A 353 -21.84 6.86 18.52
CA PRO A 353 -22.60 5.64 18.28
C PRO A 353 -22.83 5.42 16.78
N LEU A 354 -22.80 4.16 16.35
CA LEU A 354 -23.18 3.80 14.99
C LEU A 354 -24.70 3.70 14.88
N LYS A 355 -25.28 4.33 13.85
CA LYS A 355 -26.71 4.18 13.51
C LYS A 355 -27.14 2.72 13.28
N SER A 356 -26.18 1.86 12.91
CA SER A 356 -26.39 0.42 12.69
C SER A 356 -26.03 -0.44 13.91
N ALA A 357 -25.93 0.14 15.11
CA ALA A 357 -25.70 -0.63 16.32
C ALA A 357 -26.88 -1.57 16.62
N VAL A 358 -26.55 -2.82 16.93
CA VAL A 358 -27.54 -3.88 17.24
C VAL A 358 -27.76 -3.97 18.74
N TRP A 359 -26.68 -3.81 19.50
CA TRP A 359 -26.70 -3.80 20.96
C TRP A 359 -25.98 -2.57 21.49
N TYR A 360 -26.26 -2.21 22.74
CA TYR A 360 -25.56 -1.13 23.41
C TYR A 360 -24.05 -1.40 23.41
N PRO A 361 -23.22 -0.52 22.81
CA PRO A 361 -21.79 -0.76 22.69
C PRO A 361 -21.11 -0.86 24.05
N HIS A 362 -20.44 -1.98 24.30
CA HIS A 362 -19.57 -2.14 25.45
C HIS A 362 -18.47 -3.13 25.11
N LEU A 363 -17.21 -2.74 25.32
CA LEU A 363 -16.03 -3.52 25.04
C LEU A 363 -15.23 -3.74 26.32
N ARG A 364 -15.02 -5.01 26.66
CA ARG A 364 -14.12 -5.45 27.73
C ARG A 364 -12.85 -6.02 27.14
N PHE A 365 -11.70 -5.53 27.58
CA PHE A 365 -10.42 -6.16 27.29
C PHE A 365 -10.19 -7.33 28.24
N VAL A 366 -9.80 -8.48 27.69
CA VAL A 366 -9.46 -9.68 28.44
C VAL A 366 -8.03 -10.08 28.12
N GLN A 367 -7.21 -10.33 29.14
CA GLN A 367 -5.79 -10.65 28.95
C GLN A 367 -5.51 -12.15 28.78
N SER A 368 -6.54 -12.99 28.94
CA SER A 368 -6.42 -14.45 28.84
C SER A 368 -7.36 -15.01 27.79
N LEU A 369 -6.86 -15.94 26.96
CA LEU A 369 -7.67 -16.68 26.00
C LEU A 369 -8.70 -17.57 26.69
N LEU A 370 -8.44 -18.03 27.92
CA LEU A 370 -9.42 -18.79 28.70
C LEU A 370 -10.65 -17.92 29.01
N LEU A 371 -10.41 -16.70 29.54
CA LEU A 371 -11.46 -15.71 29.83
C LEU A 371 -12.16 -15.17 28.58
N PHE A 372 -11.56 -15.32 27.41
CA PHE A 372 -12.19 -14.95 26.14
C PHE A 372 -13.17 -16.03 25.66
N LYS A 373 -12.82 -17.31 25.87
CA LYS A 373 -13.62 -18.48 25.44
C LYS A 373 -14.81 -18.77 26.36
N THR A 374 -14.67 -18.50 27.66
CA THR A 374 -15.77 -18.50 28.64
C THR A 374 -16.47 -17.15 28.58
#